data_AF-A0A367EP49-F1
#
_entry.id   AF-A0A367EP49-F1
#
_cell.length_a   1.000
_cell.length_b   1.000
_cell.length_c   1.000
_cell.angle_alpha   90.00
_cell.angle_beta   90.00
_cell.angle_gamma   90.00
#
_symmetry.space_group_name_H-M   'P 1'
#
loop_
_entity.id
_entity.type
_entity.pdbx_description
1 polymer ?
#
loop_
_entity_poly.entity_id
_entity_poly.type
_entity_poly.pdbx_seq_one_letter_code
_entity_poly.pdbx_strand_id
1 'polypeptide(L)'
;MGTDLLTIGAFAKASRLSPKALRLYDRLGLVTPARVDPFSGYRLYAPAQLERARLVAWLRRLGMPLARIQRVCELAESDRGAGAPVAAARPGTQGGAAAREVRAYWAAVETETTARRDLATFLIDHLSGKDGPEMTEQNATTENIRWHAHPHDASSATPRAPLGIRYAALTDAGRVRGNNQDTAYAGERLLAVADGFGAGGGTASAAAVDVFKRLETDTEWLATDVGLPAAGAKRSATDAAWSASGVEPSASGSVADSVGELLNVLDDAVREAGRAVHGAAASDDASRESGTTLTAALWTGSRLALVHIGDSRAYLLRDGGLFQITHDHTVVQTMIDEGRLSPEEAASHPQRALLARALTGGRGETAARTANDAERGAGEQTGAGERRDAPVSGANSSPSAQLRLHGVRLGDRYLLCSDGLSAVVPTARVRQSLSAATDPDDAVRTLVGLANEAGGPDNVSCVVADVVEAADG
;
A
#
# COMPACT_ATOMS: atom_id res chain seq x y z
N MET A 1 4.20 29.57 44.04
CA MET A 1 5.18 30.23 43.14
C MET A 1 4.52 30.33 41.78
N GLY A 2 4.21 31.54 41.30
CA GLY A 2 3.59 31.72 39.98
C GLY A 2 4.53 31.18 38.91
N THR A 3 4.10 30.14 38.18
CA THR A 3 4.85 29.67 37.02
C THR A 3 4.79 30.75 35.96
N ASP A 4 5.91 31.44 35.77
CA ASP A 4 6.04 32.47 34.74
C ASP A 4 5.79 31.82 33.38
N LEU A 5 4.64 32.12 32.79
CA LEU A 5 4.23 31.51 31.53
C LEU A 5 5.07 32.11 30.40
N LEU A 6 5.62 31.25 29.55
CA LEU A 6 6.42 31.64 28.42
C LEU A 6 5.53 32.07 27.26
N THR A 7 5.87 33.20 26.64
CA THR A 7 5.28 33.60 25.36
C THR A 7 5.59 32.56 24.28
N ILE A 8 4.74 32.47 23.26
CA ILE A 8 4.98 31.54 22.12
C ILE A 8 6.38 31.71 21.50
N GLY A 9 6.92 32.93 21.47
CA GLY A 9 8.27 33.20 20.97
C GLY A 9 9.37 32.69 21.92
N ALA A 10 9.23 32.95 23.22
CA ALA A 10 10.17 32.46 24.23
C ALA A 10 10.17 30.93 24.32
N PHE A 11 8.99 30.32 24.29
CA PHE A 11 8.82 28.87 24.30
C PHE A 11 9.40 28.22 23.04
N ALA A 12 9.10 28.77 21.85
CA ALA A 12 9.68 28.35 20.57
C ALA A 12 11.21 28.32 20.61
N LYS A 13 11.83 29.38 21.12
CA LYS A 13 13.29 29.46 21.26
C LYS A 13 13.82 28.39 22.22
N ALA A 14 13.17 28.17 23.35
CA ALA A 14 13.59 27.21 24.38
C ALA A 14 13.38 25.75 23.99
N SER A 15 12.38 25.46 23.15
CA SER A 15 12.09 24.11 22.62
C SER A 15 12.76 23.84 21.27
N ARG A 16 13.39 24.85 20.65
CA ARG A 16 13.90 24.81 19.27
C ARG A 16 12.83 24.46 18.23
N LEU A 17 11.59 24.85 18.48
CA LEU A 17 10.48 24.73 17.53
C LEU A 17 10.13 26.11 16.97
N SER A 18 9.50 26.17 15.79
CA SER A 18 8.98 27.44 15.29
C SER A 18 7.64 27.79 15.93
N PRO A 19 7.27 29.08 16.08
CA PRO A 19 5.93 29.47 16.51
C PRO A 19 4.81 28.89 15.63
N LYS A 20 5.08 28.69 14.33
CA LYS A 20 4.15 28.04 13.40
C LYS A 20 3.95 26.55 13.74
N ALA A 21 5.03 25.84 14.08
CA ALA A 21 4.96 24.44 14.52
C ALA A 21 4.18 24.28 15.83
N LEU A 22 4.36 25.19 16.79
CA LEU A 22 3.59 25.17 18.04
C LEU A 22 2.09 25.35 17.82
N ARG A 23 1.68 26.23 16.89
CA ARG A 23 0.26 26.38 16.50
C ARG A 23 -0.30 25.13 15.81
N LEU A 24 0.53 24.42 15.04
CA LEU A 24 0.14 23.14 14.46
C LEU A 24 -0.02 22.07 15.54
N TYR A 25 0.93 21.97 16.47
CA TYR A 25 0.90 20.97 17.55
C TYR A 25 -0.19 21.22 18.58
N ASP A 26 -0.59 22.47 18.79
CA ASP A 26 -1.78 22.85 19.56
C ASP A 26 -3.04 22.21 18.96
N ARG A 27 -3.29 22.40 17.65
CA ARG A 27 -4.43 21.80 16.94
C ARG A 27 -4.44 20.27 16.98
N LEU A 28 -3.27 19.65 17.02
CA LEU A 28 -3.10 18.19 17.03
C LEU A 28 -3.03 17.62 18.46
N GLY A 29 -3.26 18.43 19.50
CA GLY A 29 -3.17 17.99 20.89
C GLY A 29 -1.76 17.57 21.35
N LEU A 30 -0.74 17.78 20.52
CA LEU A 30 0.65 17.38 20.78
C LEU A 30 1.33 18.31 21.80
N VAL A 31 1.14 19.62 21.67
CA VAL A 31 1.64 20.64 22.61
C VAL A 31 0.60 21.75 22.70
N THR A 32 -0.33 21.62 23.64
CA THR A 32 -1.39 22.62 23.85
C THR A 32 -0.88 23.79 24.70
N PRO A 33 -1.29 25.03 24.43
CA PRO A 33 -0.92 26.16 25.27
C PRO A 33 -1.55 26.01 26.66
N ALA A 34 -0.77 26.28 27.70
CA ALA A 34 -1.26 26.29 29.08
C ALA A 34 -2.32 27.39 29.31
N ARG A 35 -2.24 28.49 28.55
CA ARG A 35 -3.25 29.55 28.53
C ARG A 35 -3.32 30.22 27.16
N VAL A 36 -4.53 30.53 26.72
CA VAL A 36 -4.77 31.42 25.58
C VAL A 36 -5.42 32.69 26.11
N ASP A 37 -4.84 33.84 25.79
CA ASP A 37 -5.42 35.13 26.17
C ASP A 37 -6.78 35.32 25.47
N PRO A 38 -7.88 35.54 26.21
CA PRO A 38 -9.22 35.57 25.62
C PRO A 38 -9.47 36.73 24.64
N PHE A 39 -8.72 37.82 24.77
CA PHE A 39 -8.94 39.06 24.01
C PHE A 39 -8.03 39.16 22.79
N SER A 40 -6.76 38.79 22.93
CA SER A 40 -5.74 38.86 21.87
C SER A 40 -5.49 37.52 21.17
N GLY A 41 -5.98 36.41 21.71
CA GLY A 41 -5.68 35.06 21.23
C GLY A 41 -4.21 34.66 21.44
N TYR A 42 -3.48 35.38 22.29
CA TYR A 42 -2.05 35.16 22.51
C TYR A 42 -1.81 33.88 23.32
N ARG A 43 -0.92 33.02 22.82
CA ARG A 43 -0.64 31.70 23.42
C ARG A 43 0.51 31.77 24.41
N LEU A 44 0.28 31.20 25.58
CA LEU A 44 1.21 31.14 26.70
C LEU A 44 1.42 29.67 27.11
N TYR A 45 2.68 29.30 27.37
CA TYR A 45 3.09 27.92 27.64
C TYR A 45 3.77 27.82 29.01
N ALA A 46 3.58 26.71 29.71
CA ALA A 46 4.26 26.46 30.97
C ALA A 46 5.68 25.90 30.73
N PRO A 47 6.69 26.27 31.53
CA PRO A 47 8.04 25.70 31.41
C PRO A 47 8.09 24.17 31.48
N ALA A 48 7.19 23.53 32.23
CA ALA A 48 7.07 22.07 32.32
C ALA A 48 6.76 21.39 30.97
N GLN A 49 6.16 22.12 30.02
CA GLN A 49 5.84 21.58 28.69
C GLN A 49 7.06 21.47 27.77
N LEU A 50 8.21 22.04 28.16
CA LEU A 50 9.43 22.03 27.34
C LEU A 50 9.95 20.63 27.08
N GLU A 51 9.84 19.72 28.04
CA GLU A 51 10.29 18.33 27.88
C GLU A 51 9.50 17.62 26.78
N ARG A 52 8.16 17.70 26.84
CA ARG A 52 7.26 17.16 25.81
C ARG A 52 7.50 17.81 24.45
N ALA A 53 7.66 19.14 24.41
CA ALA A 53 7.93 19.86 23.16
C ALA A 53 9.26 19.45 22.52
N ARG A 54 10.32 19.21 23.31
CA ARG A 54 11.61 18.72 22.82
C ARG A 54 11.52 17.28 22.31
N LEU A 55 10.77 16.42 22.99
CA LEU A 55 10.51 15.05 22.53
C LEU A 55 9.82 15.05 21.15
N VAL A 56 8.76 15.85 20.98
CA VAL A 56 8.08 16.02 19.69
C VAL A 56 9.07 16.50 18.61
N ALA A 57 9.94 17.46 18.94
CA ALA A 57 10.96 17.96 18.01
C ALA A 57 11.96 16.87 17.58
N TRP A 58 12.43 16.03 18.52
CA TRP A 58 13.35 14.93 18.23
C TRP A 58 12.70 13.85 17.38
N LEU A 59 11.47 13.44 17.69
CA LEU A 59 10.75 12.44 16.91
C LEU A 59 10.42 12.94 15.51
N ARG A 60 10.09 14.23 15.35
CA ARG A 60 9.94 14.86 14.03
C ARG A 60 11.23 14.85 13.23
N ARG A 61 12.37 15.09 13.89
CA ARG A 61 13.69 15.04 13.25
C ARG A 61 14.08 13.63 12.81
N LEU A 62 13.57 12.60 13.49
CA LEU A 62 13.67 11.20 13.07
C LEU A 62 12.76 10.85 11.87
N GLY A 63 11.95 11.80 11.38
CA GLY A 63 11.00 11.56 10.28
C GLY A 63 9.69 10.91 10.73
N MET A 64 9.45 10.77 12.04
CA MET A 64 8.28 10.06 12.55
C MET A 64 6.96 10.79 12.19
N PRO A 65 5.94 10.07 11.68
CA PRO A 65 4.61 10.64 11.42
C PRO A 65 3.94 11.18 12.69
N LEU A 66 3.19 12.29 12.57
CA LEU A 66 2.60 13.01 13.71
C LEU A 66 1.66 12.15 14.57
N ALA A 67 0.85 11.29 13.94
CA ALA A 67 -0.03 10.37 14.65
C ALA A 67 0.76 9.38 15.55
N ARG A 68 1.92 8.94 15.08
CA ARG A 68 2.79 8.03 15.84
C ARG A 68 3.53 8.78 16.96
N ILE A 69 3.90 10.04 16.72
CA ILE A 69 4.45 10.92 17.77
C ILE A 69 3.43 11.13 18.90
N GLN A 70 2.15 11.29 18.58
CA GLN A 70 1.10 11.41 19.59
C GLN A 70 1.04 10.17 20.47
N ARG A 71 1.01 8.98 19.87
CA ARG A 71 1.06 7.70 20.59
C ARG A 71 2.30 7.60 21.50
N VAL A 72 3.48 8.00 21.02
CA VAL A 72 4.71 8.01 21.84
C VAL A 72 4.56 8.95 23.05
N CYS A 73 3.94 10.12 22.88
CA CYS A 73 3.72 11.06 23.98
C CYS A 73 2.75 10.50 25.04
N GLU A 74 1.64 9.88 24.60
CA GLU A 74 0.66 9.22 25.49
C GLU A 74 1.28 8.06 26.28
N LEU A 75 2.08 7.23 25.61
CA LEU A 75 2.83 6.15 26.24
C LEU A 75 3.89 6.68 27.22
N ALA A 76 4.56 7.78 26.90
CA ALA A 76 5.57 8.39 27.77
C ALA A 76 4.96 9.03 29.04
N GLU A 77 3.71 9.48 28.97
CA GLU A 77 2.95 9.95 30.13
C GLU A 77 2.47 8.78 30.99
N SER A 78 2.01 7.70 30.35
CA SER A 78 1.65 6.45 31.03
C SER A 78 2.84 5.80 31.74
N ASP A 79 4.01 5.77 31.07
CA ASP A 79 5.27 5.26 31.61
C ASP A 79 5.73 6.07 32.85
N ARG A 80 5.48 7.39 32.87
CA ARG A 80 5.81 8.28 34.01
C ARG A 80 4.84 8.18 35.18
N GLY A 81 3.54 7.93 34.90
CA GLY A 81 2.51 7.78 35.92
C GLY A 81 2.56 6.46 36.69
N ALA A 82 3.16 5.42 36.11
CA ALA A 82 3.21 4.07 36.70
C ALA A 82 4.27 3.88 37.82
N GLY A 83 5.04 4.91 38.18
CA GLY A 83 5.88 4.89 39.40
C GLY A 83 7.01 3.84 39.43
N ALA A 84 7.50 3.36 38.29
CA ALA A 84 8.65 2.46 38.28
C ALA A 84 9.95 3.23 38.61
N PRO A 85 10.74 2.81 39.62
CA PRO A 85 11.97 3.50 39.98
C PRO A 85 12.98 3.38 38.84
N VAL A 86 13.66 4.49 38.54
CA VAL A 86 14.83 4.57 37.65
C VAL A 86 16.07 4.01 38.37
N ALA A 87 15.94 2.81 38.95
CA ALA A 87 17.02 2.15 39.68
C ALA A 87 17.35 0.80 39.03
N ALA A 88 18.54 0.76 38.42
CA ALA A 88 19.22 -0.41 37.87
C ALA A 88 18.47 -1.17 36.76
N ALA A 89 18.33 -0.55 35.59
CA ALA A 89 18.10 -1.31 34.36
C ALA A 89 19.29 -2.25 34.12
N ARG A 90 19.10 -3.55 34.35
CA ARG A 90 20.00 -4.60 33.89
C ARG A 90 20.17 -4.48 32.36
N PRO A 91 21.34 -4.80 31.79
CA PRO A 91 21.48 -4.89 30.33
C PRO A 91 20.48 -5.94 29.83
N GLY A 92 19.47 -5.50 29.07
CA GLY A 92 18.42 -6.38 28.52
C GLY A 92 16.96 -6.05 28.89
N THR A 93 16.67 -5.10 29.80
CA THR A 93 15.28 -4.69 30.03
C THR A 93 14.72 -3.90 28.84
N GLN A 94 13.67 -4.42 28.20
CA GLN A 94 12.86 -3.72 27.21
C GLN A 94 12.36 -2.40 27.83
N GLY A 95 12.99 -1.27 27.47
CA GLY A 95 12.56 0.07 27.89
C GLY A 95 11.05 0.31 27.77
N GLY A 96 10.56 1.37 28.44
CA GLY A 96 9.13 1.74 28.54
C GLY A 96 8.37 1.69 27.21
N ALA A 97 7.05 1.63 27.27
CA ALA A 97 6.21 1.44 26.09
C ALA A 97 6.50 2.49 24.99
N ALA A 98 6.80 3.73 25.38
CA ALA A 98 7.24 4.78 24.46
C ALA A 98 8.54 4.43 23.72
N ALA A 99 9.54 3.88 24.42
CA ALA A 99 10.82 3.48 23.83
C ALA A 99 10.68 2.25 22.90
N ARG A 100 9.73 1.35 23.17
CA ARG A 100 9.41 0.24 22.24
C ARG A 100 8.77 0.75 20.96
N GLU A 101 7.86 1.72 21.06
CA GLU A 101 7.21 2.32 19.89
C GLU A 101 8.23 3.02 18.97
N VAL A 102 9.19 3.76 19.55
CA VAL A 102 10.27 4.39 18.79
C VAL A 102 11.17 3.35 18.12
N ARG A 103 11.55 2.27 18.82
CA ARG A 103 12.34 1.18 18.23
C ARG A 103 11.61 0.46 17.10
N ALA A 104 10.32 0.19 17.26
CA ALA A 104 9.50 -0.43 16.23
C ALA A 104 9.41 0.45 14.97
N TYR A 105 9.29 1.78 15.15
CA TYR A 105 9.37 2.71 14.02
C TYR A 105 10.73 2.67 13.34
N TRP A 106 11.82 2.76 14.11
CA TRP A 106 13.17 2.80 13.53
C TRP A 106 13.53 1.51 12.80
N ALA A 107 13.19 0.34 13.35
CA ALA A 107 13.40 -0.95 12.68
C ALA A 107 12.67 -1.04 11.32
N ALA A 108 11.46 -0.46 11.22
CA ALA A 108 10.74 -0.38 9.96
C ALA A 108 11.47 0.54 8.95
N VAL A 109 11.95 1.70 9.41
CA VAL A 109 12.74 2.63 8.58
C VAL A 109 14.05 1.98 8.10
N GLU A 110 14.75 1.24 8.96
CA GLU A 110 15.99 0.53 8.60
C GLU A 110 15.72 -0.55 7.55
N THR A 111 14.63 -1.32 7.72
CA THR A 111 14.21 -2.33 6.74
C THR A 111 13.94 -1.70 5.38
N GLU A 112 13.17 -0.61 5.36
CA GLU A 112 12.82 0.10 4.14
C GLU A 112 14.03 0.79 3.48
N THR A 113 14.93 1.35 4.29
CA THR A 113 16.17 1.99 3.81
C THR A 113 17.14 0.96 3.25
N THR A 114 17.20 -0.23 3.85
CA THR A 114 17.99 -1.36 3.33
C THR A 114 17.46 -1.76 1.95
N ALA A 115 16.15 -1.98 1.82
CA ALA A 115 15.55 -2.30 0.52
C ALA A 115 15.81 -1.22 -0.55
N ARG A 116 15.75 0.07 -0.18
CA ARG A 116 16.10 1.17 -1.10
C ARG A 116 17.59 1.21 -1.45
N ARG A 117 18.48 0.92 -0.49
CA ARG A 117 19.92 0.87 -0.72
C ARG A 117 20.25 -0.26 -1.68
N ASP A 118 19.66 -1.44 -1.48
CA ASP A 118 19.87 -2.60 -2.35
C ASP A 118 19.46 -2.27 -3.79
N LEU A 119 18.31 -1.61 -3.97
CA LEU A 119 17.87 -1.11 -5.28
C LEU A 119 18.83 -0.06 -5.87
N ALA A 120 19.32 0.88 -5.05
CA ALA A 120 20.24 1.93 -5.52
C ALA A 120 21.60 1.36 -5.94
N THR A 121 22.14 0.39 -5.20
CA THR A 121 23.38 -0.31 -5.54
C THR A 121 23.23 -1.03 -6.88
N PHE A 122 22.13 -1.76 -7.06
CA PHE A 122 21.80 -2.40 -8.33
C PHE A 122 21.78 -1.38 -9.50
N LEU A 123 21.08 -0.26 -9.35
CA LEU A 123 21.00 0.77 -10.39
C LEU A 123 22.37 1.35 -10.74
N ILE A 124 23.25 1.54 -9.74
CA ILE A 124 24.61 2.04 -9.97
C ILE A 124 25.42 1.03 -10.79
N ASP A 125 25.37 -0.26 -10.46
CA ASP A 125 26.15 -1.28 -11.16
C ASP A 125 25.66 -1.49 -12.60
N HIS A 126 24.33 -1.54 -12.78
CA HIS A 126 23.69 -1.62 -14.09
C HIS A 126 24.05 -0.44 -15.00
N LEU A 127 23.93 0.79 -14.49
CA LEU A 127 24.24 2.00 -15.26
C LEU A 127 25.75 2.21 -15.46
N SER A 128 26.59 1.60 -14.62
CA SER A 128 28.05 1.66 -14.78
C SER A 128 28.59 0.66 -15.80
N GLY A 129 27.74 -0.19 -16.38
CA GLY A 129 28.15 -1.20 -17.37
C GLY A 129 29.11 -2.25 -16.80
N LYS A 130 29.05 -2.50 -15.47
CA LYS A 130 29.88 -3.53 -14.82
C LYS A 130 29.39 -4.96 -15.04
N ASP A 131 28.31 -5.13 -15.80
CA ASP A 131 27.87 -6.42 -16.30
C ASP A 131 28.60 -6.73 -17.63
N GLY A 132 29.88 -7.09 -17.51
CA GLY A 132 30.69 -7.62 -18.61
C GLY A 132 31.62 -8.73 -18.08
N PRO A 133 31.69 -9.90 -18.72
CA PRO A 133 32.51 -11.01 -18.24
C PRO A 133 33.98 -10.75 -18.59
N GLU A 134 34.76 -10.17 -17.68
CA GLU A 134 36.22 -10.24 -17.80
C GLU A 134 36.75 -11.53 -17.16
N MET A 135 36.84 -12.52 -18.04
CA MET A 135 37.65 -13.72 -17.88
C MET A 135 39.13 -13.32 -17.95
N THR A 136 39.82 -13.33 -16.80
CA THR A 136 41.28 -13.50 -16.74
C THR A 136 41.65 -14.37 -15.54
N GLU A 137 41.84 -15.66 -15.80
CA GLU A 137 42.77 -16.46 -15.00
C GLU A 137 44.19 -15.95 -15.27
N GLN A 138 44.86 -15.37 -14.28
CA GLN A 138 46.23 -15.72 -13.91
C GLN A 138 46.77 -14.88 -12.74
N ASN A 139 47.42 -15.61 -11.84
CA ASN A 139 48.40 -15.23 -10.81
C ASN A 139 47.90 -14.96 -9.39
N ALA A 140 48.22 -15.94 -8.55
CA ALA A 140 48.41 -15.82 -7.12
C ALA A 140 49.37 -14.67 -6.77
N THR A 141 49.01 -13.85 -5.76
CA THR A 141 49.85 -13.53 -4.60
C THR A 141 49.09 -12.59 -3.63
N THR A 142 49.03 -13.03 -2.37
CA THR A 142 49.25 -12.21 -1.16
C THR A 142 48.29 -11.05 -0.82
N GLU A 143 47.54 -11.29 0.26
CA GLU A 143 47.17 -10.38 1.37
C GLU A 143 46.03 -9.35 1.26
N ASN A 144 45.10 -9.53 2.23
CA ASN A 144 44.26 -8.53 2.92
C ASN A 144 43.18 -7.84 2.05
N ILE A 145 41.91 -7.81 2.44
CA ILE A 145 41.42 -7.21 3.69
C ILE A 145 40.26 -8.03 4.29
N ARG A 146 40.44 -8.32 5.57
CA ARG A 146 39.53 -9.01 6.49
C ARG A 146 38.36 -8.09 6.88
N TRP A 147 37.14 -8.39 6.44
CA TRP A 147 35.93 -7.84 7.05
C TRP A 147 35.42 -8.84 8.10
N HIS A 148 35.60 -8.50 9.37
CA HIS A 148 35.01 -9.21 10.49
C HIS A 148 33.49 -8.99 10.49
N ALA A 149 32.73 -9.97 10.01
CA ALA A 149 31.32 -10.12 10.37
C ALA A 149 31.26 -10.85 11.72
N HIS A 150 30.61 -10.22 12.71
CA HIS A 150 30.25 -10.87 13.96
C HIS A 150 29.17 -11.94 13.70
N PRO A 151 29.23 -13.11 14.36
CA PRO A 151 28.29 -14.19 14.11
C PRO A 151 27.01 -13.96 14.92
N HIS A 152 25.89 -13.73 14.23
CA HIS A 152 24.57 -13.93 14.81
C HIS A 152 23.97 -15.22 14.25
N ASP A 153 24.13 -16.27 15.03
CA ASP A 153 23.23 -17.42 15.20
C ASP A 153 22.59 -18.01 13.93
N ALA A 154 23.42 -18.67 13.12
CA ALA A 154 22.97 -19.65 12.15
C ALA A 154 22.94 -21.04 12.83
N SER A 155 21.91 -21.33 13.62
CA SER A 155 21.67 -22.69 14.13
C SER A 155 20.19 -22.99 14.35
N SER A 156 19.43 -23.11 13.26
CA SER A 156 18.38 -24.13 13.04
C SER A 156 17.50 -23.75 11.83
N ALA A 157 18.08 -23.59 10.64
CA ALA A 157 17.28 -23.46 9.42
C ALA A 157 17.02 -24.86 8.86
N THR A 158 16.03 -25.55 9.41
CA THR A 158 15.33 -26.62 8.69
C THR A 158 14.88 -26.05 7.35
N PRO A 159 15.02 -26.74 6.20
CA PRO A 159 14.50 -26.23 4.93
C PRO A 159 13.01 -25.92 5.12
N ARG A 160 12.64 -24.63 5.02
CA ARG A 160 11.24 -24.20 5.14
C ARG A 160 10.48 -24.83 3.97
N ALA A 161 9.41 -25.55 4.28
CA ALA A 161 8.50 -26.07 3.28
C ALA A 161 8.04 -24.92 2.36
N PRO A 162 7.85 -25.18 1.05
CA PRO A 162 7.33 -24.18 0.12
C PRO A 162 5.98 -23.65 0.65
N LEU A 163 5.72 -22.35 0.45
CA LEU A 163 4.48 -21.73 0.89
C LEU A 163 3.49 -21.65 -0.26
N GLY A 164 2.25 -22.01 0.01
CA GLY A 164 1.11 -21.86 -0.91
C GLY A 164 0.05 -20.93 -0.32
N ILE A 165 -1.03 -20.73 -1.08
CA ILE A 165 -2.20 -19.98 -0.63
C ILE A 165 -3.48 -20.80 -0.78
N ARG A 166 -4.37 -20.73 0.22
CA ARG A 166 -5.79 -21.07 0.05
C ARG A 166 -6.56 -19.77 -0.09
N TYR A 167 -7.51 -19.69 -0.99
CA TYR A 167 -8.14 -18.42 -1.31
C TYR A 167 -9.61 -18.59 -1.70
N ALA A 168 -10.37 -17.52 -1.55
CA ALA A 168 -11.73 -17.39 -2.04
C ALA A 168 -11.99 -15.95 -2.50
N ALA A 169 -12.86 -15.80 -3.49
CA ALA A 169 -13.35 -14.53 -3.98
C ALA A 169 -14.88 -14.52 -3.93
N LEU A 170 -15.47 -13.40 -3.54
CA LEU A 170 -16.92 -13.20 -3.63
C LEU A 170 -17.21 -11.77 -4.07
N THR A 171 -18.22 -11.64 -4.94
CA THR A 171 -18.75 -10.37 -5.40
C THR A 171 -20.28 -10.41 -5.33
N ASP A 172 -20.88 -9.31 -4.91
CA ASP A 172 -22.33 -9.15 -4.75
C ASP A 172 -22.73 -7.73 -5.18
N ALA A 173 -23.87 -7.60 -5.86
CA ALA A 173 -24.33 -6.30 -6.35
C ALA A 173 -24.73 -5.32 -5.21
N GLY A 174 -24.85 -5.81 -3.98
CA GLY A 174 -25.44 -5.06 -2.88
C GLY A 174 -26.96 -5.07 -2.95
N ARG A 175 -27.58 -4.21 -2.15
CA ARG A 175 -29.05 -4.11 -2.05
C ARG A 175 -29.63 -2.98 -2.92
N VAL A 176 -28.82 -1.99 -3.26
CA VAL A 176 -29.27 -0.74 -3.89
C VAL A 176 -28.95 -0.68 -5.38
N ARG A 177 -27.82 -1.21 -5.83
CA ARG A 177 -27.39 -1.11 -7.23
C ARG A 177 -28.14 -2.13 -8.10
N GLY A 178 -28.50 -1.71 -9.33
CA GLY A 178 -29.20 -2.56 -10.29
C GLY A 178 -28.28 -3.48 -11.11
N ASN A 179 -26.97 -3.25 -11.07
CA ASN A 179 -25.95 -4.09 -11.68
C ASN A 179 -24.76 -4.24 -10.73
N ASN A 180 -23.87 -5.17 -11.04
CA ASN A 180 -22.57 -5.29 -10.38
C ASN A 180 -21.47 -4.87 -11.36
N GLN A 181 -20.74 -3.81 -11.03
CA GLN A 181 -19.63 -3.28 -11.79
C GLN A 181 -18.27 -3.67 -11.20
N ASP A 182 -18.26 -4.36 -10.06
CA ASP A 182 -17.04 -4.91 -9.49
C ASP A 182 -16.64 -6.23 -10.18
N THR A 183 -15.34 -6.47 -10.20
CA THR A 183 -14.75 -7.77 -10.52
C THR A 183 -13.82 -8.21 -9.39
N ALA A 184 -13.99 -9.45 -8.93
CA ALA A 184 -13.08 -10.10 -7.99
C ALA A 184 -12.52 -11.39 -8.60
N TYR A 185 -11.24 -11.65 -8.35
CA TYR A 185 -10.55 -12.85 -8.80
C TYR A 185 -9.60 -13.37 -7.74
N ALA A 186 -9.58 -14.68 -7.57
CA ALA A 186 -8.61 -15.37 -6.74
C ALA A 186 -8.20 -16.68 -7.41
N GLY A 187 -6.90 -16.85 -7.56
CA GLY A 187 -6.25 -18.02 -8.12
C GLY A 187 -5.02 -18.41 -7.29
N GLU A 188 -4.32 -19.46 -7.72
CA GLU A 188 -3.15 -20.04 -7.03
C GLU A 188 -2.03 -19.03 -6.84
N ARG A 189 -2.01 -17.99 -7.70
CA ARG A 189 -0.95 -16.99 -7.67
C ARG A 189 -1.45 -15.56 -7.73
N LEU A 190 -2.64 -15.32 -8.30
CA LEU A 190 -3.16 -13.97 -8.48
C LEU A 190 -4.41 -13.74 -7.62
N LEU A 191 -4.40 -12.64 -6.88
CA LEU A 191 -5.58 -12.08 -6.22
C LEU A 191 -5.86 -10.73 -6.85
N ALA A 192 -7.10 -10.41 -7.19
CA ALA A 192 -7.45 -9.11 -7.74
C ALA A 192 -8.87 -8.66 -7.36
N VAL A 193 -9.02 -7.37 -7.12
CA VAL A 193 -10.31 -6.68 -7.01
C VAL A 193 -10.23 -5.41 -7.85
N ALA A 194 -11.25 -5.16 -8.65
CA ALA A 194 -11.42 -3.96 -9.45
C ALA A 194 -12.85 -3.47 -9.30
N ASP A 195 -13.01 -2.19 -8.97
CA ASP A 195 -14.29 -1.52 -8.80
C ASP A 195 -14.53 -0.63 -10.02
N GLY A 196 -15.57 -0.94 -10.79
CA GLY A 196 -15.88 -0.28 -12.05
C GLY A 196 -16.86 0.87 -11.88
N PHE A 197 -16.62 1.99 -12.57
CA PHE A 197 -17.53 3.14 -12.56
C PHE A 197 -17.83 3.65 -13.97
N GLY A 198 -18.93 4.40 -14.09
CA GLY A 198 -19.45 4.88 -15.36
C GLY A 198 -20.32 3.85 -16.07
N ALA A 199 -20.81 4.18 -17.27
CA ALA A 199 -21.72 3.31 -18.02
C ALA A 199 -21.09 1.94 -18.34
N GLY A 200 -19.79 1.93 -18.67
CA GLY A 200 -18.99 0.73 -18.93
C GLY A 200 -18.19 0.23 -17.73
N GLY A 201 -18.57 0.56 -16.49
CA GLY A 201 -17.78 0.21 -15.30
C GLY A 201 -17.50 -1.31 -15.18
N GLY A 202 -18.53 -2.13 -15.38
CA GLY A 202 -18.38 -3.59 -15.28
C GLY A 202 -17.50 -4.20 -16.38
N THR A 203 -17.54 -3.66 -17.60
CA THR A 203 -16.63 -4.10 -18.68
C THR A 203 -15.20 -3.62 -18.44
N ALA A 204 -15.03 -2.41 -17.88
CA ALA A 204 -13.73 -1.87 -17.51
C ALA A 204 -13.07 -2.69 -16.38
N SER A 205 -13.78 -2.98 -15.29
CA SER A 205 -13.23 -3.76 -14.18
C SER A 205 -12.85 -5.18 -14.61
N ALA A 206 -13.71 -5.82 -15.41
CA ALA A 206 -13.43 -7.13 -15.98
C ALA A 206 -12.18 -7.11 -16.89
N ALA A 207 -12.09 -6.15 -17.81
CA ALA A 207 -10.96 -6.01 -18.71
C ALA A 207 -9.63 -5.77 -17.97
N ALA A 208 -9.64 -4.99 -16.88
CA ALA A 208 -8.45 -4.77 -16.06
C ALA A 208 -7.97 -6.07 -15.38
N VAL A 209 -8.90 -6.83 -14.77
CA VAL A 209 -8.58 -8.09 -14.08
C VAL A 209 -8.14 -9.17 -15.08
N ASP A 210 -8.76 -9.25 -16.26
CA ASP A 210 -8.43 -10.25 -17.29
C ASP A 210 -7.01 -10.10 -17.83
N VAL A 211 -6.48 -8.88 -17.90
CA VAL A 211 -5.05 -8.64 -18.22
C VAL A 211 -4.14 -9.31 -17.18
N PHE A 212 -4.45 -9.14 -15.90
CA PHE A 212 -3.66 -9.69 -14.81
C PHE A 212 -3.75 -11.20 -14.73
N LYS A 213 -4.90 -11.81 -15.06
CA LYS A 213 -5.07 -13.28 -15.08
C LYS A 213 -4.02 -13.99 -15.93
N ARG A 214 -3.51 -13.36 -16.99
CA ARG A 214 -2.44 -13.94 -17.83
C ARG A 214 -1.12 -14.14 -17.08
N LEU A 215 -0.84 -13.31 -16.08
CA LEU A 215 0.35 -13.43 -15.23
C LEU A 215 0.33 -14.68 -14.34
N GLU A 216 -0.84 -15.29 -14.17
CA GLU A 216 -0.97 -16.54 -13.42
C GLU A 216 -0.40 -17.74 -14.19
N THR A 217 -0.60 -17.76 -15.52
CA THR A 217 -0.17 -18.83 -16.41
C THR A 217 1.25 -18.66 -16.94
N ASP A 218 1.73 -17.41 -17.04
CA ASP A 218 3.08 -17.11 -17.51
C ASP A 218 4.11 -17.53 -16.46
N THR A 219 4.63 -18.75 -16.65
CA THR A 219 5.61 -19.41 -15.77
C THR A 219 7.03 -19.36 -16.33
N GLU A 220 7.20 -18.96 -17.60
CA GLU A 220 8.50 -18.93 -18.28
C GLU A 220 9.51 -17.97 -17.65
N TRP A 221 9.05 -16.89 -17.00
CA TRP A 221 9.91 -15.94 -16.28
C TRP A 221 10.26 -16.39 -14.83
N LEU A 222 9.60 -17.42 -14.30
CA LEU A 222 9.82 -17.91 -12.91
C LEU A 222 10.67 -19.17 -12.83
N ALA A 223 10.82 -19.90 -13.95
CA ALA A 223 11.58 -21.15 -14.00
C ALA A 223 13.07 -20.97 -13.65
N THR A 224 13.56 -19.72 -13.61
CA THR A 224 14.97 -19.43 -13.37
C THR A 224 15.33 -19.30 -11.88
N ASP A 225 14.41 -19.06 -10.93
CA ASP A 225 14.88 -18.78 -9.55
C ASP A 225 13.91 -18.94 -8.35
N VAL A 226 12.96 -19.88 -8.37
CA VAL A 226 12.26 -20.28 -7.12
C VAL A 226 11.77 -21.71 -7.25
N GLY A 227 12.39 -22.65 -6.53
CA GLY A 227 12.03 -24.07 -6.54
C GLY A 227 10.57 -24.35 -6.17
N LEU A 228 9.68 -24.25 -7.17
CA LEU A 228 8.29 -24.66 -7.12
C LEU A 228 8.19 -26.11 -7.61
N PRO A 229 7.42 -26.98 -6.95
CA PRO A 229 7.04 -28.25 -7.55
C PRO A 229 6.14 -27.96 -8.76
N ALA A 230 6.48 -28.55 -9.91
CA ALA A 230 5.67 -28.45 -11.11
C ALA A 230 4.26 -29.01 -10.84
N ALA A 231 3.25 -28.15 -10.81
CA ALA A 231 1.86 -28.58 -10.78
C ALA A 231 1.57 -29.41 -12.04
N GLY A 232 1.04 -30.62 -11.84
CA GLY A 232 0.83 -31.63 -12.86
C GLY A 232 -0.16 -31.21 -13.95
N ALA A 233 0.33 -30.51 -14.98
CA ALA A 233 -0.39 -30.36 -16.23
C ALA A 233 -0.36 -31.70 -16.99
N LYS A 234 -1.50 -32.40 -17.03
CA LYS A 234 -1.72 -33.51 -17.96
C LYS A 234 -1.57 -32.99 -19.39
N ARG A 235 -0.41 -33.25 -20.00
CA ARG A 235 -0.17 -33.00 -21.42
C ARG A 235 -1.04 -33.94 -22.24
N SER A 236 -2.04 -33.41 -22.93
CA SER A 236 -2.66 -34.09 -24.07
C SER A 236 -1.67 -34.05 -25.22
N ALA A 237 -1.25 -35.22 -25.68
CA ALA A 237 -0.31 -35.39 -26.78
C ALA A 237 -1.03 -35.15 -28.12
N THR A 238 -0.95 -33.94 -28.65
CA THR A 238 -0.93 -33.62 -30.09
C THR A 238 -0.60 -32.14 -30.24
N ASP A 239 0.68 -31.84 -30.45
CA ASP A 239 1.16 -30.94 -31.51
C ASP A 239 2.64 -30.64 -31.27
N ALA A 240 3.46 -31.54 -31.81
CA ALA A 240 4.88 -31.33 -32.00
C ALA A 240 5.09 -30.78 -33.42
N ALA A 241 5.58 -29.55 -33.55
CA ALA A 241 6.43 -29.11 -34.67
C ALA A 241 6.94 -27.67 -34.48
N TRP A 242 8.00 -27.50 -33.68
CA TRP A 242 9.05 -26.52 -34.02
C TRP A 242 10.37 -26.93 -33.35
N SER A 243 11.38 -27.24 -34.18
CA SER A 243 12.70 -27.68 -33.74
C SER A 243 13.66 -26.50 -33.57
N ALA A 244 14.13 -26.33 -32.34
CA ALA A 244 15.48 -25.97 -31.87
C ALA A 244 16.39 -25.07 -32.72
N SER A 245 16.76 -23.92 -32.13
CA SER A 245 18.15 -23.49 -32.05
C SER A 245 18.50 -23.41 -30.56
N GLY A 246 19.43 -24.27 -30.14
CA GLY A 246 19.77 -24.50 -28.74
C GLY A 246 20.55 -23.35 -28.11
N VAL A 247 20.07 -22.93 -26.94
CA VAL A 247 20.85 -22.28 -25.89
C VAL A 247 20.41 -22.97 -24.60
N GLU A 248 21.31 -23.75 -24.00
CA GLU A 248 21.14 -24.27 -22.63
C GLU A 248 21.21 -23.07 -21.66
N PRO A 249 20.22 -22.84 -20.78
CA PRO A 249 20.28 -21.72 -19.86
C PRO A 249 21.23 -22.04 -18.69
N SER A 250 22.30 -21.27 -18.59
CA SER A 250 23.21 -21.28 -17.44
C SER A 250 22.49 -20.70 -16.20
N ALA A 251 22.30 -21.53 -15.17
CA ALA A 251 21.69 -21.15 -13.91
C ALA A 251 22.63 -20.27 -13.06
N SER A 252 22.46 -18.95 -13.15
CA SER A 252 23.08 -17.99 -12.22
C SER A 252 22.30 -16.65 -12.15
N GLY A 253 20.97 -16.69 -12.09
CA GLY A 253 20.17 -15.49 -11.84
C GLY A 253 20.26 -15.05 -10.37
N SER A 254 20.38 -13.75 -10.10
CA SER A 254 20.33 -13.23 -8.74
C SER A 254 18.89 -12.89 -8.34
N VAL A 255 18.55 -13.03 -7.06
CA VAL A 255 17.22 -12.66 -6.50
C VAL A 255 16.86 -11.18 -6.73
N ALA A 256 17.85 -10.32 -7.02
CA ALA A 256 17.62 -8.91 -7.34
C ALA A 256 17.16 -8.70 -8.78
N ASP A 257 17.70 -9.48 -9.72
CA ASP A 257 17.31 -9.45 -11.14
C ASP A 257 15.86 -9.91 -11.32
N SER A 258 15.46 -10.97 -10.63
CA SER A 258 14.09 -11.50 -10.66
C SER A 258 13.04 -10.54 -10.06
N VAL A 259 13.45 -9.67 -9.14
CA VAL A 259 12.58 -8.65 -8.54
C VAL A 259 12.39 -7.46 -9.48
N GLY A 260 13.48 -7.00 -10.12
CA GLY A 260 13.40 -5.94 -11.13
C GLY A 260 12.55 -6.36 -12.32
N GLU A 261 12.74 -7.59 -12.80
CA GLU A 261 11.94 -8.19 -13.86
C GLU A 261 10.45 -8.28 -13.47
N LEU A 262 10.14 -8.76 -12.26
CA LEU A 262 8.77 -8.80 -11.76
C LEU A 262 8.10 -7.41 -11.73
N LEU A 263 8.82 -6.38 -11.26
CA LEU A 263 8.27 -5.02 -11.23
C LEU A 263 8.00 -4.49 -12.64
N ASN A 264 8.86 -4.80 -13.62
CA ASN A 264 8.65 -4.45 -15.02
C ASN A 264 7.42 -5.16 -15.60
N VAL A 265 7.28 -6.47 -15.35
CA VAL A 265 6.12 -7.27 -15.77
C VAL A 265 4.82 -6.67 -15.22
N LEU A 266 4.81 -6.28 -13.94
CA LEU A 266 3.64 -5.67 -13.32
C LEU A 266 3.34 -4.27 -13.89
N ASP A 267 4.36 -3.46 -14.16
CA ASP A 267 4.20 -2.14 -14.75
C ASP A 267 3.66 -2.24 -16.20
N ASP A 268 4.14 -3.21 -16.98
CA ASP A 268 3.62 -3.49 -18.31
C ASP A 268 2.18 -4.03 -18.27
N ALA A 269 1.86 -4.90 -17.31
CA ALA A 269 0.49 -5.35 -17.07
C ALA A 269 -0.44 -4.19 -16.67
N VAL A 270 0.03 -3.23 -15.86
CA VAL A 270 -0.73 -2.00 -15.54
C VAL A 270 -1.00 -1.18 -16.80
N ARG A 271 0.02 -0.97 -17.66
CA ARG A 271 -0.16 -0.24 -18.92
C ARG A 271 -1.13 -0.96 -19.86
N GLU A 272 -1.03 -2.28 -19.92
CA GLU A 272 -1.93 -3.08 -20.74
C GLU A 272 -3.36 -3.07 -20.21
N ALA A 273 -3.54 -3.15 -18.89
CA ALA A 273 -4.85 -2.99 -18.24
C ALA A 273 -5.45 -1.62 -18.56
N GLY A 274 -4.65 -0.55 -18.52
CA GLY A 274 -5.09 0.78 -18.95
C GLY A 274 -5.56 0.81 -20.41
N ARG A 275 -4.84 0.14 -21.33
CA ARG A 275 -5.26 0.00 -22.74
C ARG A 275 -6.53 -0.83 -22.90
N ALA A 276 -6.65 -1.92 -22.14
CA ALA A 276 -7.82 -2.80 -22.17
C ALA A 276 -9.09 -2.08 -21.66
N VAL A 277 -8.97 -1.34 -20.56
CA VAL A 277 -10.03 -0.47 -20.02
C VAL A 277 -10.43 0.59 -21.04
N HIS A 278 -9.46 1.23 -21.71
CA HIS A 278 -9.74 2.19 -22.77
C HIS A 278 -10.52 1.54 -23.94
N GLY A 279 -10.11 0.36 -24.39
CA GLY A 279 -10.81 -0.38 -25.44
C GLY A 279 -12.24 -0.75 -25.05
N ALA A 280 -12.44 -1.21 -23.81
CA ALA A 280 -13.76 -1.57 -23.28
C ALA A 280 -14.68 -0.37 -23.05
N ALA A 281 -14.11 0.81 -22.77
CA ALA A 281 -14.86 2.05 -22.57
C ALA A 281 -15.24 2.76 -23.88
N ALA A 282 -14.52 2.49 -24.99
CA ALA A 282 -14.78 3.12 -26.29
C ALA A 282 -16.01 2.57 -27.03
N SER A 283 -16.58 1.46 -26.57
CA SER A 283 -17.73 0.80 -27.20
C SER A 283 -19.10 1.30 -26.74
N ASP A 284 -19.18 2.11 -25.67
CA ASP A 284 -20.43 2.68 -25.15
C ASP A 284 -20.39 4.22 -25.11
N ASP A 285 -21.58 4.83 -25.23
CA ASP A 285 -21.85 6.26 -25.41
C ASP A 285 -20.82 7.22 -24.80
N ALA A 286 -20.18 8.03 -25.67
CA ALA A 286 -19.02 8.89 -25.40
C ALA A 286 -19.27 10.06 -24.40
N SER A 287 -20.41 10.09 -23.73
CA SER A 287 -20.87 11.21 -22.90
C SER A 287 -20.44 11.14 -21.44
N ARG A 288 -19.95 9.98 -20.94
CA ARG A 288 -19.42 9.82 -19.57
C ARG A 288 -18.17 8.93 -19.52
N GLU A 289 -17.08 9.46 -18.97
CA GLU A 289 -15.84 8.71 -18.76
C GLU A 289 -16.11 7.47 -17.89
N SER A 290 -15.86 6.27 -18.44
CA SER A 290 -15.89 5.00 -17.70
C SER A 290 -14.47 4.58 -17.32
N GLY A 291 -14.34 3.84 -16.22
CA GLY A 291 -13.06 3.42 -15.71
C GLY A 291 -13.20 2.45 -14.55
N THR A 292 -12.07 2.12 -13.93
CA THR A 292 -12.04 1.20 -12.79
C THR A 292 -10.86 1.46 -11.86
N THR A 293 -11.02 1.10 -10.59
CA THR A 293 -9.89 0.88 -9.67
C THR A 293 -9.22 -0.46 -9.97
N LEU A 294 -8.03 -0.68 -9.44
CA LEU A 294 -7.38 -1.98 -9.51
C LEU A 294 -6.51 -2.19 -8.28
N THR A 295 -6.79 -3.25 -7.52
CA THR A 295 -5.90 -3.76 -6.48
C THR A 295 -5.63 -5.22 -6.79
N ALA A 296 -4.38 -5.54 -7.12
CA ALA A 296 -3.95 -6.89 -7.47
C ALA A 296 -2.72 -7.30 -6.68
N ALA A 297 -2.62 -8.57 -6.32
CA ALA A 297 -1.50 -9.13 -5.60
C ALA A 297 -1.04 -10.42 -6.28
N LEU A 298 0.23 -10.46 -6.70
CA LEU A 298 0.85 -11.60 -7.36
C LEU A 298 1.81 -12.32 -6.40
N TRP A 299 1.59 -13.62 -6.25
CA TRP A 299 2.37 -14.52 -5.42
C TRP A 299 3.58 -15.09 -6.17
N THR A 300 4.73 -15.03 -5.52
CA THR A 300 6.02 -15.54 -6.05
C THR A 300 6.63 -16.62 -5.15
N GLY A 301 5.87 -17.19 -4.21
CA GLY A 301 6.36 -18.15 -3.22
C GLY A 301 6.83 -17.47 -1.93
N SER A 302 7.88 -16.66 -2.01
CA SER A 302 8.46 -16.00 -0.81
C SER A 302 7.98 -14.56 -0.61
N ARG A 303 7.40 -13.95 -1.65
CA ARG A 303 6.97 -12.54 -1.66
C ARG A 303 5.60 -12.38 -2.32
N LEU A 304 4.92 -11.31 -1.92
CA LEU A 304 3.68 -10.84 -2.53
C LEU A 304 3.95 -9.47 -3.17
N ALA A 305 3.75 -9.37 -4.48
CA ALA A 305 3.87 -8.11 -5.21
C ALA A 305 2.48 -7.48 -5.38
N LEU A 306 2.30 -6.28 -4.84
CA LEU A 306 1.04 -5.55 -4.78
C LEU A 306 1.05 -4.43 -5.84
N VAL A 307 0.00 -4.39 -6.65
CA VAL A 307 -0.34 -3.31 -7.58
C VAL A 307 -1.61 -2.64 -7.08
N HIS A 308 -1.62 -1.32 -7.00
CA HIS A 308 -2.77 -0.59 -6.49
C HIS A 308 -2.99 0.76 -7.20
N ILE A 309 -4.23 0.98 -7.68
CA ILE A 309 -4.79 2.22 -8.21
C ILE A 309 -6.23 2.34 -7.67
N GLY A 310 -6.64 3.52 -7.22
CA GLY A 310 -7.98 3.77 -6.68
C GLY A 310 -8.05 3.67 -5.16
N ASP A 311 -9.22 3.35 -4.63
CA ASP A 311 -9.53 3.33 -3.19
C ASP A 311 -10.05 1.97 -2.68
N SER A 312 -10.06 0.95 -3.55
CA SER A 312 -10.06 -0.45 -3.11
C SER A 312 -8.89 -0.69 -2.15
N ARG A 313 -9.08 -1.56 -1.15
CA ARG A 313 -8.10 -1.72 -0.07
C ARG A 313 -7.57 -3.13 0.01
N ALA A 314 -6.28 -3.25 0.32
CA ALA A 314 -5.70 -4.51 0.77
C ALA A 314 -5.28 -4.43 2.24
N TYR A 315 -5.51 -5.51 2.97
CA TYR A 315 -5.15 -5.65 4.38
C TYR A 315 -4.37 -6.95 4.60
N LEU A 316 -3.46 -6.91 5.57
CA LEU A 316 -2.74 -8.04 6.13
C LEU A 316 -3.19 -8.26 7.57
N LEU A 317 -3.73 -9.45 7.87
CA LEU A 317 -3.92 -9.95 9.23
C LEU A 317 -2.69 -10.78 9.61
N ARG A 318 -1.93 -10.29 10.60
CA ARG A 318 -0.74 -10.96 11.14
C ARG A 318 -0.67 -10.74 12.65
N ASP A 319 -0.37 -11.79 13.40
CA ASP A 319 -0.24 -11.74 14.87
C ASP A 319 -1.47 -11.12 15.56
N GLY A 320 -2.67 -11.35 15.00
CA GLY A 320 -3.95 -10.80 15.47
C GLY A 320 -4.20 -9.32 15.16
N GLY A 321 -3.25 -8.63 14.53
CA GLY A 321 -3.37 -7.24 14.06
C GLY A 321 -3.76 -7.17 12.59
N LEU A 322 -4.67 -6.25 12.24
CA LEU A 322 -5.07 -5.98 10.87
C LEU A 322 -4.41 -4.67 10.39
N PHE A 323 -3.63 -4.75 9.32
CA PHE A 323 -2.85 -3.64 8.77
C PHE A 323 -3.29 -3.38 7.34
N GLN A 324 -3.73 -2.16 7.04
CA GLN A 324 -3.93 -1.74 5.65
C GLN A 324 -2.57 -1.60 4.97
N ILE A 325 -2.38 -2.24 3.82
CA ILE A 325 -1.11 -2.24 3.07
C ILE A 325 -1.18 -1.40 1.78
N THR A 326 -2.39 -1.03 1.33
CA THR A 326 -2.63 -0.01 0.31
C THR A 326 -2.72 1.39 0.92
N HIS A 327 -2.65 2.41 0.05
CA HIS A 327 -2.91 3.80 0.42
C HIS A 327 -3.86 4.40 -0.60
N ASP A 328 -5.06 4.77 -0.16
CA ASP A 328 -6.15 5.17 -1.04
C ASP A 328 -5.75 6.34 -1.94
N HIS A 329 -6.02 6.22 -3.23
CA HIS A 329 -5.82 7.28 -4.20
C HIS A 329 -7.07 8.13 -4.36
N THR A 330 -7.59 8.69 -3.25
CA THR A 330 -8.71 9.65 -3.25
C THR A 330 -8.21 11.09 -3.06
N VAL A 331 -9.05 12.05 -3.46
CA VAL A 331 -8.80 13.48 -3.23
C VAL A 331 -8.75 13.78 -1.73
N VAL A 332 -9.62 13.14 -0.94
CA VAL A 332 -9.63 13.31 0.52
C VAL A 332 -8.38 12.72 1.17
N GLN A 333 -7.88 11.58 0.70
CA GLN A 333 -6.62 11.04 1.19
C GLN A 333 -5.44 11.98 0.90
N THR A 334 -5.39 12.57 -0.30
CA THR A 334 -4.41 13.61 -0.62
C THR A 334 -4.50 14.80 0.34
N MET A 335 -5.71 15.26 0.67
CA MET A 335 -5.90 16.34 1.64
C MET A 335 -5.45 15.97 3.06
N ILE A 336 -5.62 14.71 3.47
CA ILE A 336 -5.07 14.20 4.74
C ILE A 336 -3.54 14.23 4.71
N ASP A 337 -2.94 13.73 3.64
CA ASP A 337 -1.48 13.66 3.49
C ASP A 337 -0.84 15.06 3.48
N GLU A 338 -1.52 16.05 2.91
CA GLU A 338 -1.17 17.47 2.94
C GLU A 338 -1.43 18.15 4.30
N GLY A 339 -2.10 17.46 5.24
CA GLY A 339 -2.50 18.00 6.55
C GLY A 339 -3.61 19.05 6.48
N ARG A 340 -4.40 19.05 5.41
CA ARG A 340 -5.56 19.93 5.20
C ARG A 340 -6.84 19.37 5.82
N LEU A 341 -6.93 18.04 5.96
CA LEU A 341 -8.01 17.34 6.65
C LEU A 341 -7.43 16.37 7.69
N SER A 342 -8.15 16.18 8.79
CA SER A 342 -7.94 15.03 9.67
C SER A 342 -8.66 13.78 9.14
N PRO A 343 -8.24 12.56 9.54
CA PRO A 343 -8.95 11.33 9.20
C PRO A 343 -10.43 11.32 9.65
N GLU A 344 -10.74 11.95 10.78
CA GLU A 344 -12.12 12.05 11.30
C GLU A 344 -12.99 12.95 10.41
N GLU A 345 -12.47 14.11 10.02
CA GLU A 345 -13.18 15.02 9.10
C GLU A 345 -13.37 14.37 7.72
N ALA A 346 -12.35 13.66 7.24
CA ALA A 346 -12.37 12.93 5.98
C ALA A 346 -13.49 11.89 5.88
N ALA A 347 -13.76 11.15 6.97
CA ALA A 347 -14.80 10.11 6.99
C ALA A 347 -16.21 10.66 6.67
N SER A 348 -16.47 11.91 7.06
CA SER A 348 -17.75 12.60 6.82
C SER A 348 -17.74 13.49 5.57
N HIS A 349 -16.61 13.57 4.86
CA HIS A 349 -16.43 14.53 3.77
C HIS A 349 -17.35 14.21 2.57
N PRO A 350 -18.01 15.20 1.96
CA PRO A 350 -18.91 14.98 0.81
C PRO A 350 -18.23 14.36 -0.40
N GLN A 351 -16.91 14.59 -0.56
CA GLN A 351 -16.11 14.08 -1.67
C GLN A 351 -15.20 12.92 -1.26
N ARG A 352 -15.54 12.16 -0.21
CA ARG A 352 -14.70 11.06 0.31
C ARG A 352 -14.43 9.94 -0.71
N ALA A 353 -15.39 9.69 -1.60
CA ALA A 353 -15.28 8.68 -2.68
C ALA A 353 -14.70 9.26 -3.99
N LEU A 354 -14.20 10.50 -3.98
CA LEU A 354 -13.66 11.12 -5.18
C LEU A 354 -12.24 10.59 -5.46
N LEU A 355 -12.11 9.77 -6.50
CA LEU A 355 -10.82 9.22 -6.92
C LEU A 355 -9.88 10.30 -7.48
N ALA A 356 -8.65 10.33 -6.97
CA ALA A 356 -7.54 11.08 -7.53
C ALA A 356 -6.80 10.28 -8.62
N ARG A 357 -6.84 8.94 -8.57
CA ARG A 357 -6.27 8.05 -9.60
C ARG A 357 -7.19 6.86 -9.87
N ALA A 358 -7.39 6.54 -11.13
CA ALA A 358 -8.13 5.39 -11.63
C ALA A 358 -7.55 4.95 -12.98
N LEU A 359 -7.84 3.72 -13.41
CA LEU A 359 -7.66 3.32 -14.80
C LEU A 359 -8.85 3.87 -15.61
N THR A 360 -8.60 4.80 -16.52
CA THR A 360 -9.66 5.43 -17.33
C THR A 360 -9.35 5.32 -18.82
N GLY A 361 -10.40 5.43 -19.64
CA GLY A 361 -10.27 5.47 -21.09
C GLY A 361 -9.86 6.83 -21.68
N GLY A 362 -9.27 7.76 -20.92
CA GLY A 362 -8.92 9.11 -21.40
C GLY A 362 -7.42 9.32 -21.62
N ARG A 363 -7.03 10.15 -22.61
CA ARG A 363 -5.65 10.63 -22.74
C ARG A 363 -5.34 11.61 -21.60
N GLY A 364 -4.52 11.17 -20.66
CA GLY A 364 -3.90 12.01 -19.63
C GLY A 364 -4.80 12.22 -18.42
N GLU A 365 -4.16 12.26 -17.25
CA GLU A 365 -4.77 12.48 -15.94
C GLU A 365 -5.83 13.58 -15.96
N THR A 366 -7.09 13.18 -15.88
CA THR A 366 -8.18 14.05 -15.42
C THR A 366 -8.82 13.41 -14.20
N ALA A 367 -8.74 14.12 -13.08
CA ALA A 367 -9.47 13.80 -11.86
C ALA A 367 -10.95 13.56 -12.21
N ALA A 368 -11.44 12.36 -11.92
CA ALA A 368 -12.81 11.96 -12.19
C ALA A 368 -13.76 12.99 -11.57
N ARG A 369 -14.58 13.65 -12.40
CA ARG A 369 -15.60 14.61 -11.94
C ARG A 369 -16.89 13.86 -11.58
N THR A 370 -17.39 14.19 -10.40
CA THR A 370 -18.71 13.96 -9.79
C THR A 370 -19.78 13.19 -10.58
N ALA A 371 -20.27 12.10 -9.97
CA ALA A 371 -21.56 11.46 -10.25
C ALA A 371 -22.77 12.29 -9.77
N ASN A 372 -22.77 13.63 -9.93
CA ASN A 372 -23.88 14.50 -9.48
C ASN A 372 -24.52 15.36 -10.59
N ASP A 373 -24.18 15.15 -11.87
CA ASP A 373 -24.74 15.93 -12.99
C ASP A 373 -25.90 15.23 -13.71
N ALA A 374 -26.68 14.39 -13.02
CA ALA A 374 -27.92 13.84 -13.57
C ALA A 374 -29.19 14.65 -13.19
N GLU A 375 -29.10 15.67 -12.33
CA GLU A 375 -30.30 16.37 -11.80
C GLU A 375 -30.30 17.90 -11.87
N ARG A 376 -29.64 18.52 -12.86
CA ARG A 376 -29.86 19.96 -13.14
C ARG A 376 -30.14 20.24 -14.61
N GLY A 377 -31.43 20.18 -14.93
CA GLY A 377 -32.17 21.27 -15.57
C GLY A 377 -31.64 21.82 -16.88
N ALA A 378 -32.40 21.52 -17.94
CA ALA A 378 -32.55 22.30 -19.15
C ALA A 378 -32.36 23.83 -18.94
N GLY A 379 -31.55 24.45 -19.80
CA GLY A 379 -31.35 25.90 -19.80
C GLY A 379 -30.28 26.38 -20.79
N GLU A 380 -30.73 26.65 -22.02
CA GLU A 380 -30.32 27.79 -22.87
C GLU A 380 -28.97 27.78 -23.61
N GLN A 381 -29.08 27.83 -24.94
CA GLN A 381 -28.03 28.07 -25.92
C GLN A 381 -27.58 29.55 -25.90
N THR A 382 -26.30 29.81 -26.15
CA THR A 382 -25.77 30.67 -27.23
C THR A 382 -24.29 31.01 -27.01
N GLY A 383 -23.50 31.06 -28.09
CA GLY A 383 -22.20 31.74 -28.10
C GLY A 383 -21.05 30.99 -28.79
N ALA A 384 -20.91 31.21 -30.10
CA ALA A 384 -19.72 30.83 -30.88
C ALA A 384 -18.52 31.75 -30.54
N GLY A 385 -17.30 31.21 -30.50
CA GLY A 385 -16.08 31.98 -30.29
C GLY A 385 -14.79 31.15 -30.42
N GLU A 386 -14.23 31.18 -31.62
CA GLU A 386 -12.85 30.93 -32.09
C GLU A 386 -11.83 30.12 -31.26
N ARG A 387 -11.35 29.05 -31.91
CA ARG A 387 -10.19 28.24 -31.59
C ARG A 387 -8.89 29.06 -31.68
N ARG A 388 -8.00 28.90 -30.71
CA ARG A 388 -6.57 29.14 -30.86
C ARG A 388 -5.82 27.87 -30.49
N ASP A 389 -5.28 27.22 -31.51
CA ASP A 389 -4.39 26.07 -31.40
C ASP A 389 -3.06 26.53 -30.78
N ALA A 390 -2.72 25.95 -29.62
CA ALA A 390 -1.37 25.97 -29.07
C ALA A 390 -0.86 24.51 -29.02
N PRO A 391 0.39 24.23 -29.43
CA PRO A 391 0.87 22.87 -29.56
C PRO A 391 1.15 22.29 -28.17
N VAL A 392 0.34 21.33 -27.74
CA VAL A 392 0.63 20.51 -26.56
C VAL A 392 1.67 19.45 -26.96
N SER A 393 2.94 19.75 -26.69
CA SER A 393 4.02 18.77 -26.74
C SER A 393 3.77 17.70 -25.68
N GLY A 394 3.76 16.45 -26.11
CA GLY A 394 3.37 15.30 -25.30
C GLY A 394 4.30 14.97 -24.14
N ALA A 395 3.68 14.43 -23.10
CA ALA A 395 4.21 13.35 -22.28
C ALA A 395 3.04 12.39 -22.05
N ASN A 396 3.16 11.16 -22.56
CA ASN A 396 2.26 10.06 -22.19
C ASN A 396 2.46 9.79 -20.69
N SER A 397 1.65 10.39 -19.81
CA SER A 397 1.63 9.99 -18.40
C SER A 397 0.91 8.65 -18.28
N SER A 398 1.71 7.58 -18.12
CA SER A 398 1.18 6.26 -17.78
C SER A 398 0.41 6.34 -16.46
N PRO A 399 -0.64 5.53 -16.25
CA PRO A 399 -1.32 5.46 -14.96
C PRO A 399 -0.30 5.07 -13.88
N SER A 400 -0.03 5.99 -12.95
CA SER A 400 0.99 5.81 -11.91
C SER A 400 0.46 4.91 -10.80
N ALA A 401 0.43 3.60 -11.06
CA ALA A 401 0.13 2.59 -10.05
C ALA A 401 1.13 2.63 -8.90
N GLN A 402 0.64 2.35 -7.69
CA GLN A 402 1.51 2.03 -6.58
C GLN A 402 1.94 0.55 -6.69
N LEU A 403 3.25 0.31 -6.84
CA LEU A 403 3.84 -1.02 -6.79
C LEU A 403 4.60 -1.21 -5.47
N ARG A 404 4.34 -2.33 -4.77
CA ARG A 404 5.01 -2.66 -3.49
C ARG A 404 5.33 -4.15 -3.39
N LEU A 405 6.41 -4.49 -2.71
CA LEU A 405 6.75 -5.88 -2.38
C LEU A 405 6.59 -6.11 -0.88
N HIS A 406 5.93 -7.21 -0.54
CA HIS A 406 5.70 -7.61 0.84
C HIS A 406 6.34 -8.98 1.11
N GLY A 407 7.11 -9.07 2.20
CA GLY A 407 7.61 -10.35 2.69
C GLY A 407 6.52 -11.16 3.36
N VAL A 408 6.45 -12.45 3.02
CA VAL A 408 5.34 -13.32 3.44
C VAL A 408 5.75 -14.32 4.51
N ARG A 409 4.82 -14.61 5.42
CA ARG A 409 4.99 -15.55 6.52
C ARG A 409 3.84 -16.56 6.52
N LEU A 410 4.16 -17.78 6.94
CA LEU A 410 3.15 -18.80 7.21
C LEU A 410 2.12 -18.25 8.22
N GLY A 411 0.83 -18.46 7.92
CA GLY A 411 -0.28 -17.97 8.75
C GLY A 411 -0.71 -16.52 8.50
N ASP A 412 -0.06 -15.81 7.58
CA ASP A 412 -0.58 -14.53 7.09
C ASP A 412 -1.94 -14.73 6.42
N ARG A 413 -2.87 -13.80 6.65
CA ARG A 413 -4.13 -13.73 5.91
C ARG A 413 -4.26 -12.37 5.23
N TYR A 414 -4.48 -12.38 3.93
CA TYR A 414 -4.70 -11.19 3.12
C TYR A 414 -6.18 -11.00 2.80
N LEU A 415 -6.63 -9.75 2.79
CA LEU A 415 -7.94 -9.34 2.31
C LEU A 415 -7.74 -8.25 1.25
N LEU A 416 -8.27 -8.43 0.05
CA LEU A 416 -8.50 -7.35 -0.91
C LEU A 416 -10.00 -7.07 -0.96
N CYS A 417 -10.43 -5.81 -0.98
CA CYS A 417 -11.85 -5.48 -1.06
C CYS A 417 -12.12 -4.15 -1.78
N SER A 418 -13.29 -4.03 -2.41
CA SER A 418 -13.81 -2.76 -2.92
C SER A 418 -14.25 -1.84 -1.78
N ASP A 419 -14.55 -0.59 -2.10
CA ASP A 419 -14.98 0.39 -1.11
C ASP A 419 -16.36 0.01 -0.50
N GLY A 420 -17.21 -0.70 -1.23
CA GLY A 420 -18.50 -1.19 -0.77
C GLY A 420 -18.44 -2.10 0.46
N LEU A 421 -17.29 -2.72 0.75
CA LEU A 421 -17.03 -3.34 2.06
C LEU A 421 -16.52 -2.29 3.06
N SER A 422 -15.43 -1.61 2.71
CA SER A 422 -14.64 -0.82 3.67
C SER A 422 -15.27 0.51 4.09
N ALA A 423 -16.26 1.00 3.33
CA ALA A 423 -17.04 2.20 3.62
C ALA A 423 -18.15 1.96 4.66
N VAL A 424 -18.67 0.73 4.76
CA VAL A 424 -19.83 0.41 5.61
C VAL A 424 -19.52 -0.56 6.75
N VAL A 425 -18.48 -1.40 6.61
CA VAL A 425 -18.05 -2.33 7.65
C VAL A 425 -16.82 -1.76 8.38
N PRO A 426 -16.92 -1.43 9.68
CA PRO A 426 -15.79 -0.91 10.44
C PRO A 426 -14.60 -1.87 10.46
N THR A 427 -13.37 -1.36 10.39
CA THR A 427 -12.13 -2.15 10.38
C THR A 427 -12.04 -3.14 11.56
N ALA A 428 -12.58 -2.77 12.73
CA ALA A 428 -12.63 -3.67 13.89
C ALA A 428 -13.49 -4.92 13.66
N ARG A 429 -14.61 -4.77 12.93
CA ARG A 429 -15.51 -5.87 12.55
C ARG A 429 -14.90 -6.72 11.43
N VAL A 430 -14.22 -6.09 10.48
CA VAL A 430 -13.42 -6.80 9.46
C VAL A 430 -12.38 -7.69 10.15
N ARG A 431 -11.58 -7.12 11.08
CA ARG A 431 -10.58 -7.87 11.85
C ARG A 431 -11.20 -9.03 12.61
N GLN A 432 -12.32 -8.80 13.30
CA GLN A 432 -13.02 -9.84 14.05
C GLN A 432 -13.45 -11.00 13.13
N SER A 433 -14.04 -10.68 11.98
CA SER A 433 -14.52 -11.68 11.02
C SER A 433 -13.38 -12.49 10.42
N LEU A 434 -12.31 -11.80 9.98
CA LEU A 434 -11.11 -12.45 9.48
C LEU A 434 -10.38 -13.28 10.53
N SER A 435 -10.47 -12.94 11.82
CA SER A 435 -9.84 -13.72 12.89
C SER A 435 -10.67 -14.95 13.31
N ALA A 436 -11.99 -14.89 13.12
CA ALA A 436 -12.92 -15.94 13.52
C ALA A 436 -13.12 -17.01 12.43
N ALA A 437 -13.06 -16.63 11.16
CA ALA A 437 -13.26 -17.55 10.05
C ALA A 437 -12.11 -18.56 9.93
N THR A 438 -12.42 -19.85 9.80
CA THR A 438 -11.43 -20.93 9.69
C THR A 438 -10.89 -21.10 8.27
N ASP A 439 -11.67 -20.74 7.25
CA ASP A 439 -11.27 -20.78 5.86
C ASP A 439 -11.66 -19.49 5.09
N PRO A 440 -11.07 -19.26 3.91
CA PRO A 440 -11.36 -18.07 3.11
C PRO A 440 -12.80 -17.96 2.62
N ASP A 441 -13.48 -19.07 2.31
CA ASP A 441 -14.86 -19.10 1.81
C ASP A 441 -15.84 -18.54 2.85
N ASP A 442 -15.73 -19.00 4.09
CA ASP A 442 -16.53 -18.49 5.21
C ASP A 442 -16.22 -17.01 5.48
N ALA A 443 -14.96 -16.60 5.34
CA ALA A 443 -14.54 -15.22 5.53
C ALA A 443 -15.19 -14.29 4.50
N VAL A 444 -15.11 -14.59 3.20
CA VAL A 444 -15.71 -13.74 2.15
C VAL A 444 -17.23 -13.68 2.27
N ARG A 445 -17.89 -14.81 2.57
CA ARG A 445 -19.36 -14.84 2.80
C ARG A 445 -19.77 -13.97 3.99
N THR A 446 -19.03 -14.06 5.09
CA THR A 446 -19.29 -13.27 6.30
C THR A 446 -19.10 -11.77 6.01
N LEU A 447 -18.02 -11.38 5.33
CA LEU A 447 -17.74 -9.98 5.03
C LEU A 447 -18.79 -9.36 4.10
N VAL A 448 -19.17 -10.06 3.02
CA VAL A 448 -20.25 -9.61 2.12
C VAL A 448 -21.59 -9.55 2.84
N GLY A 449 -21.88 -10.53 3.71
CA GLY A 449 -23.07 -10.52 4.57
C GLY A 449 -23.14 -9.27 5.44
N LEU A 450 -22.04 -8.92 6.11
CA LEU A 450 -21.96 -7.72 6.95
C LEU A 450 -22.15 -6.41 6.17
N ALA A 451 -21.61 -6.30 4.96
CA ALA A 451 -21.82 -5.14 4.10
C ALA A 451 -23.30 -4.99 3.70
N ASN A 452 -23.94 -6.12 3.37
CA ASN A 452 -25.36 -6.17 3.02
C ASN A 452 -26.28 -5.89 4.23
N GLU A 453 -25.91 -6.34 5.43
CA GLU A 453 -26.60 -6.00 6.69
C GLU A 453 -26.49 -4.51 7.03
N ALA A 454 -25.38 -3.87 6.66
CA ALA A 454 -25.18 -2.43 6.78
C ALA A 454 -25.94 -1.61 5.71
N GLY A 455 -26.81 -2.25 4.92
CA GLY A 455 -27.67 -1.64 3.92
C GLY A 455 -27.24 -1.86 2.47
N GLY A 456 -26.03 -2.38 2.22
CA GLY A 456 -25.52 -2.68 0.88
C GLY A 456 -25.72 -1.53 -0.15
N PRO A 457 -25.24 -0.31 0.15
CA PRO A 457 -25.46 0.85 -0.71
C PRO A 457 -24.69 0.79 -2.03
N ASP A 458 -23.67 -0.06 -2.11
CA ASP A 458 -22.84 -0.26 -3.29
C ASP A 458 -22.61 -1.74 -3.59
N ASN A 459 -21.99 -2.01 -4.75
CA ASN A 459 -21.40 -3.30 -5.06
C ASN A 459 -20.35 -3.65 -4.00
N VAL A 460 -20.26 -4.91 -3.62
CA VAL A 460 -19.30 -5.36 -2.62
C VAL A 460 -18.54 -6.57 -3.13
N SER A 461 -17.22 -6.42 -3.16
CA SER A 461 -16.32 -7.46 -3.63
C SER A 461 -15.17 -7.63 -2.68
N CYS A 462 -14.81 -8.88 -2.41
CA CYS A 462 -13.62 -9.18 -1.64
C CYS A 462 -12.98 -10.51 -2.00
N VAL A 463 -11.67 -10.57 -1.74
CA VAL A 463 -10.83 -11.75 -1.89
C VAL A 463 -10.11 -11.96 -0.57
N VAL A 464 -10.16 -13.19 -0.03
CA VAL A 464 -9.39 -13.59 1.15
C VAL A 464 -8.41 -14.68 0.74
N ALA A 465 -7.16 -14.58 1.21
CA ALA A 465 -6.13 -15.59 0.98
C ALA A 465 -5.32 -15.89 2.24
N ASP A 466 -5.19 -17.17 2.57
CA ASP A 466 -4.43 -17.71 3.69
C ASP A 466 -3.12 -18.27 3.20
N VAL A 467 -2.02 -17.81 3.80
CA VAL A 467 -0.71 -18.40 3.56
C VAL A 467 -0.57 -19.68 4.37
N VAL A 468 -0.43 -20.79 3.65
CA VAL A 468 -0.29 -22.13 4.20
C VAL A 468 1.02 -22.76 3.73
N GLU A 469 1.40 -23.88 4.35
CA GLU A 469 2.40 -24.76 3.75
C GLU A 469 1.82 -25.29 2.44
N ALA A 470 2.61 -25.26 1.37
CA ALA A 470 2.21 -25.85 0.11
C ALA A 470 2.00 -27.35 0.32
N ALA A 471 0.86 -27.86 -0.15
CA ALA A 471 0.60 -29.28 -0.11
C ALA A 471 1.64 -30.01 -0.98
N ASP A 472 2.19 -31.12 -0.49
CA ASP A 472 3.01 -32.02 -1.30
C ASP A 472 2.13 -32.66 -2.39
N GLY A 473 2.08 -32.06 -3.58
CA GLY A 473 1.68 -32.69 -4.85
C GLY A 473 0.20 -33.01 -5.04
#